data_AF-A0A352ALV1-F1
#
_entry.id   AF-A0A352ALV1-F1
#
_cell.length_a   1.000
_cell.length_b   1.000
_cell.length_c   1.000
_cell.angle_alpha   90.00
_cell.angle_beta   90.00
_cell.angle_gamma   90.00
#
_symmetry.space_group_name_H-M   'P 1'
#
loop_
_entity.id
_entity.type
_entity.pdbx_description
1 polymer ?
#
loop_
_entity_poly.entity_id
_entity_poly.type
_entity_poly.pdbx_seq_one_letter_code
_entity_poly.pdbx_strand_id
1 'polypeptide(L)'
;IQQGKLEGIQQGKLEGIQQGQHLIVENLLKVRFGELSERLTILVEPITALPPEELTWLLLQLAQLEGNSEGRQQAERLIIEKLIRSRLGELEEQASGMAESFLALPQQELALLLSQLTELQPEEFLARWRPK
;
A
#
# COMPACT_ATOMS: atom_id res chain seq x y z
N ILE A 1 -13.10 25.72 24.39
CA ILE A 1 -13.59 24.42 24.91
C ILE A 1 -14.51 23.71 23.91
N GLN A 2 -15.55 24.35 23.36
CA GLN A 2 -16.43 23.70 22.37
C GLN A 2 -15.72 23.30 21.06
N GLN A 3 -14.82 24.15 20.56
CA GLN A 3 -14.06 23.88 19.34
C GLN A 3 -13.12 22.66 19.50
N GLY A 4 -12.32 22.60 20.57
CA GLY A 4 -11.45 21.44 20.83
C GLY A 4 -12.20 20.13 21.03
N LYS A 5 -13.44 20.16 21.55
CA LYS A 5 -14.29 18.96 21.63
C LYS A 5 -14.75 18.49 20.24
N LEU A 6 -15.10 19.43 19.34
CA LEU A 6 -15.51 19.09 17.98
C LEU A 6 -14.33 18.58 17.14
N GLU A 7 -13.15 19.19 17.28
CA GLU A 7 -11.91 18.74 16.65
C GLU A 7 -11.54 17.33 17.13
N GLY A 8 -11.58 17.07 18.45
CA GLY A 8 -11.31 15.75 19.00
C GLY A 8 -12.29 14.66 18.54
N ILE A 9 -13.58 14.99 18.39
CA ILE A 9 -14.57 14.03 17.85
C ILE A 9 -14.30 13.74 16.38
N GLN A 10 -13.97 14.75 15.58
CA GLN A 10 -13.67 14.56 14.16
C GLN A 10 -12.38 13.76 13.96
N GLN A 11 -11.33 14.10 14.68
CA GLN A 11 -10.06 13.37 14.63
C GLN A 11 -10.24 11.92 15.09
N GLY A 12 -10.89 11.67 16.22
CA GLY A 12 -11.13 10.31 16.71
C GLY A 12 -12.01 9.48 15.76
N LYS A 13 -12.96 10.10 15.06
CA LYS A 13 -13.73 9.42 14.02
C LYS A 13 -12.86 9.03 12.82
N LEU A 14 -12.00 9.93 12.34
CA LEU A 14 -11.10 9.67 11.22
C LEU A 14 -10.08 8.59 11.55
N GLU A 15 -9.43 8.68 12.71
CA GLU A 15 -8.48 7.68 13.21
C GLU A 15 -9.15 6.31 13.35
N GLY A 16 -10.37 6.26 13.93
CA GLY A 16 -11.12 5.01 14.08
C GLY A 16 -11.49 4.36 12.75
N ILE A 17 -11.82 5.16 11.72
CA ILE A 17 -12.09 4.66 10.37
C ILE A 17 -10.82 4.11 9.74
N GLN A 18 -9.70 4.83 9.82
CA GLN A 18 -8.41 4.39 9.25
C GLN A 18 -7.90 3.11 9.94
N GLN A 19 -7.93 3.06 11.27
CA GLN A 19 -7.55 1.86 12.02
C GLN A 19 -8.47 0.67 11.71
N GLY A 20 -9.79 0.90 11.63
CA GLY A 20 -10.74 -0.13 11.25
C GLY A 20 -10.48 -0.68 9.84
N GLN A 21 -10.21 0.20 8.87
CA GLN A 21 -9.89 -0.19 7.50
C GLN A 21 -8.58 -0.99 7.45
N HIS A 22 -7.54 -0.54 8.16
CA HIS A 22 -6.27 -1.26 8.27
C HIS A 22 -6.46 -2.68 8.81
N LEU A 23 -7.18 -2.81 9.93
CA LEU A 23 -7.46 -4.11 10.54
C LEU A 23 -8.26 -5.04 9.63
N ILE A 24 -9.24 -4.51 8.90
CA ILE A 24 -10.03 -5.30 7.95
C ILE A 24 -9.12 -5.84 6.83
N VAL A 25 -8.31 -4.97 6.22
CA VAL A 25 -7.41 -5.36 5.13
C VAL A 25 -6.38 -6.38 5.63
N GLU A 26 -5.73 -6.12 6.75
CA GLU A 26 -4.74 -7.04 7.33
C GLU A 26 -5.34 -8.43 7.58
N ASN A 27 -6.54 -8.49 8.18
CA ASN A 27 -7.21 -9.76 8.47
C ASN A 27 -7.67 -10.48 7.20
N LEU A 28 -8.14 -9.78 6.18
CA LEU A 28 -8.48 -10.39 4.89
C LEU A 28 -7.25 -11.05 4.25
N LEU A 29 -6.11 -10.37 4.26
CA LEU A 29 -4.86 -10.93 3.76
C LEU A 29 -4.40 -12.12 4.60
N LYS A 30 -4.54 -12.05 5.94
CA LYS A 30 -4.24 -13.18 6.84
C LYS A 30 -5.11 -14.40 6.55
N VAL A 31 -6.40 -14.19 6.32
CA VAL A 31 -7.33 -15.27 5.94
C VAL A 31 -6.94 -15.86 4.59
N ARG A 32 -6.52 -15.03 3.62
CA ARG A 32 -6.16 -15.49 2.28
C ARG A 32 -4.84 -16.24 2.23
N PHE A 33 -3.81 -15.70 2.89
CA PHE A 33 -2.43 -16.14 2.72
C PHE A 33 -1.84 -16.81 3.96
N GLY A 34 -2.56 -16.84 5.10
CA GLY A 34 -2.03 -17.29 6.39
C GLY A 34 -1.21 -16.19 7.07
N GLU A 35 -0.12 -16.56 7.74
CA GLU A 35 0.80 -15.58 8.33
C GLU A 35 1.39 -14.68 7.23
N LEU A 36 1.27 -13.36 7.42
CA LEU A 36 1.80 -12.38 6.48
C LEU A 36 3.31 -12.31 6.60
N SER A 37 3.99 -12.22 5.46
CA SER A 37 5.40 -11.87 5.44
C SER A 37 5.59 -10.47 6.04
N GLU A 38 6.78 -10.20 6.55
CA GLU A 38 7.16 -8.85 7.00
C GLU A 38 6.96 -7.81 5.89
N ARG A 39 7.18 -8.21 4.63
CA ARG A 39 6.95 -7.38 3.45
C ARG A 39 5.47 -7.13 3.19
N LEU A 40 4.61 -8.15 3.21
CA LEU A 40 3.16 -7.93 3.08
C LEU A 40 2.62 -7.05 4.20
N THR A 41 3.17 -7.17 5.40
CA THR A 41 2.77 -6.37 6.57
C THR A 41 3.01 -4.87 6.35
N ILE A 42 4.19 -4.47 5.84
CA ILE A 42 4.48 -3.05 5.54
C ILE A 42 3.66 -2.51 4.37
N LEU A 43 3.14 -3.38 3.50
CA LEU A 43 2.33 -2.99 2.35
C LEU A 43 0.86 -2.73 2.71
N VAL A 44 0.38 -3.19 3.88
CA VAL A 44 -1.03 -2.99 4.31
C VAL A 44 -1.36 -1.52 4.48
N GLU A 45 -0.51 -0.76 5.17
CA GLU A 45 -0.74 0.65 5.44
C GLU A 45 -0.93 1.48 4.16
N PRO A 46 0.00 1.47 3.17
CA PRO A 46 -0.17 2.29 1.97
C PRO A 46 -1.37 1.87 1.11
N ILE A 47 -1.74 0.58 1.04
CA ILE A 47 -2.95 0.19 0.27
C ILE A 47 -4.25 0.62 0.93
N THR A 48 -4.27 0.79 2.26
CA THR A 48 -5.47 1.29 2.95
C THR A 48 -5.73 2.77 2.65
N ALA A 49 -4.71 3.51 2.21
CA ALA A 49 -4.84 4.90 1.76
C ALA A 49 -5.34 5.03 0.31
N LEU A 50 -5.47 3.93 -0.44
CA LEU A 50 -6.04 3.96 -1.79
C LEU A 50 -7.52 4.38 -1.75
N PRO A 51 -8.03 4.97 -2.84
CA PRO A 51 -9.48 5.20 -2.99
C PRO A 51 -10.27 3.90 -2.75
N PRO A 52 -11.45 3.95 -2.09
CA PRO A 52 -12.20 2.75 -1.73
C PRO A 52 -12.49 1.80 -2.89
N GLU A 53 -12.79 2.35 -4.07
CA GLU A 53 -13.03 1.55 -5.28
C GLU A 53 -11.75 0.82 -5.72
N GLU A 54 -10.61 1.51 -5.75
CA GLU A 54 -9.32 0.92 -6.12
C GLU A 54 -8.87 -0.15 -5.14
N LEU A 55 -9.04 0.08 -3.83
CA LEU A 55 -8.77 -0.92 -2.80
C LEU A 55 -9.67 -2.15 -2.96
N THR A 56 -10.96 -1.95 -3.21
CA THR A 56 -11.91 -3.05 -3.41
C THR A 56 -11.48 -3.95 -4.57
N TRP A 57 -11.13 -3.34 -5.71
CA TRP A 57 -10.64 -4.09 -6.87
C TRP A 57 -9.34 -4.84 -6.58
N LEU A 58 -8.38 -4.22 -5.90
CA LEU A 58 -7.13 -4.87 -5.50
C LEU A 58 -7.41 -6.08 -4.59
N LEU A 59 -8.27 -5.93 -3.57
CA LEU A 59 -8.62 -7.04 -2.66
C LEU A 59 -9.28 -8.21 -3.40
N LEU A 60 -10.15 -7.92 -4.38
CA LEU A 60 -10.76 -8.97 -5.21
C LEU A 60 -9.73 -9.72 -6.05
N GLN A 61 -8.71 -9.04 -6.60
CA GLN A 61 -7.62 -9.66 -7.32
C GLN A 61 -6.75 -10.53 -6.39
N LEU A 62 -6.37 -9.99 -5.22
CA LEU A 62 -5.60 -10.72 -4.21
C LEU A 62 -6.34 -11.98 -3.73
N ALA A 63 -7.67 -11.92 -3.62
CA ALA A 63 -8.50 -13.07 -3.25
C ALA A 63 -8.50 -14.21 -4.28
N GLN A 64 -8.02 -13.99 -5.50
CA GLN A 64 -7.87 -15.06 -6.51
C GLN A 64 -6.50 -15.77 -6.43
N LEU A 65 -5.48 -15.16 -5.82
CA LEU A 65 -4.11 -15.69 -5.77
C LEU A 65 -3.97 -16.86 -4.80
N GLU A 66 -3.19 -17.87 -5.11
CA GLU A 66 -3.05 -19.05 -4.24
C GLU A 66 -2.55 -18.71 -2.81
N GLY A 67 -2.97 -19.47 -1.81
CA GLY A 67 -2.58 -19.26 -0.41
C GLY A 67 -1.17 -19.74 -0.05
N ASN A 68 -0.29 -19.95 -1.04
CA ASN A 68 1.05 -20.50 -0.88
C ASN A 68 2.14 -19.41 -1.04
N SER A 69 3.41 -19.80 -1.03
CA SER A 69 4.53 -18.86 -1.15
C SER A 69 4.53 -18.11 -2.49
N GLU A 70 4.16 -18.76 -3.57
CA GLU A 70 4.09 -18.14 -4.90
C GLU A 70 2.97 -17.09 -4.94
N GLY A 71 1.78 -17.42 -4.47
CA GLY A 71 0.68 -16.47 -4.41
C GLY A 71 0.95 -15.28 -3.47
N ARG A 72 1.73 -15.47 -2.41
CA ARG A 72 2.23 -14.35 -1.57
C ARG A 72 3.19 -13.43 -2.33
N GLN A 73 4.13 -13.98 -3.11
CA GLN A 73 5.02 -13.18 -3.95
C GLN A 73 4.25 -12.42 -5.04
N GLN A 74 3.27 -13.07 -5.65
CA GLN A 74 2.37 -12.43 -6.61
C GLN A 74 1.56 -11.31 -5.95
N ALA A 75 1.11 -11.50 -4.71
CA ALA A 75 0.41 -10.47 -3.93
C ALA A 75 1.29 -9.24 -3.69
N GLU A 76 2.54 -9.45 -3.25
CA GLU A 76 3.51 -8.36 -3.05
C GLU A 76 3.74 -7.56 -4.32
N ARG A 77 3.95 -8.26 -5.46
CA ARG A 77 4.12 -7.63 -6.77
C ARG A 77 2.90 -6.82 -7.18
N LEU A 78 1.71 -7.42 -7.10
CA LEU A 78 0.47 -6.77 -7.48
C LEU A 78 0.19 -5.52 -6.64
N ILE A 79 0.43 -5.59 -5.33
CA ILE A 79 0.25 -4.46 -4.42
C ILE A 79 1.23 -3.33 -4.80
N ILE A 80 2.51 -3.64 -4.98
CA ILE A 80 3.52 -2.64 -5.34
C ILE A 80 3.18 -1.98 -6.69
N GLU A 81 2.84 -2.77 -7.71
CA GLU A 81 2.40 -2.24 -9.00
C GLU A 81 1.20 -1.31 -8.85
N LYS A 82 0.20 -1.73 -8.05
CA LYS A 82 -1.01 -0.92 -7.82
C LYS A 82 -0.68 0.41 -7.15
N LEU A 83 0.18 0.41 -6.14
CA LEU A 83 0.61 1.63 -5.43
C LEU A 83 1.37 2.58 -6.36
N ILE A 84 2.29 2.06 -7.16
CA ILE A 84 3.04 2.87 -8.12
C ILE A 84 2.10 3.46 -9.18
N ARG A 85 1.21 2.66 -9.78
CA ARG A 85 0.26 3.15 -10.79
C ARG A 85 -0.70 4.19 -10.23
N SER A 86 -1.24 3.95 -9.04
CA SER A 86 -2.15 4.88 -8.36
C SER A 86 -1.46 6.23 -8.08
N ARG A 87 -0.16 6.21 -7.77
CA ARG A 87 0.59 7.44 -7.50
C ARG A 87 1.08 8.15 -8.76
N LEU A 88 1.58 7.41 -9.75
CA LEU A 88 2.25 7.98 -10.91
C LEU A 88 1.30 8.33 -12.07
N GLY A 89 0.08 7.80 -12.08
CA GLY A 89 -0.94 8.15 -13.07
C GLY A 89 -0.42 7.99 -14.51
N GLU A 90 -0.44 9.08 -15.29
CA GLU A 90 0.01 9.11 -16.70
C GLU A 90 1.51 8.84 -16.88
N LEU A 91 2.31 8.87 -15.81
CA LEU A 91 3.75 8.57 -15.84
C LEU A 91 4.04 7.04 -15.78
N GLU A 92 3.03 6.21 -16.08
CA GLU A 92 3.04 4.75 -15.97
C GLU A 92 4.09 4.05 -16.86
N GLU A 93 4.47 4.64 -18.01
CA GLU A 93 5.51 4.04 -18.87
C GLU A 93 6.84 3.82 -18.13
N GLN A 94 7.10 4.60 -17.07
CA GLN A 94 8.28 4.49 -16.22
C GLN A 94 8.05 3.55 -15.01
N ALA A 95 6.79 3.23 -14.70
CA ALA A 95 6.36 2.47 -13.53
C ALA A 95 6.62 0.95 -13.62
N SER A 96 6.51 0.35 -14.80
CA SER A 96 6.64 -1.11 -14.96
C SER A 96 8.01 -1.65 -14.53
N GLY A 97 9.09 -0.92 -14.80
CA GLY A 97 10.43 -1.30 -14.35
C GLY A 97 10.66 -1.08 -12.84
N MET A 98 9.89 -0.18 -12.22
CA MET A 98 10.07 0.18 -10.82
C MET A 98 9.57 -0.91 -9.87
N ALA A 99 8.49 -1.61 -10.21
CA ALA A 99 7.94 -2.65 -9.34
C ALA A 99 8.98 -3.75 -9.05
N GLU A 100 9.74 -4.17 -10.06
CA GLU A 100 10.83 -5.13 -9.90
C GLU A 100 11.95 -4.61 -9.00
N SER A 101 12.34 -3.35 -9.17
CA SER A 101 13.31 -2.72 -8.29
C SER A 101 12.82 -2.69 -6.84
N PHE A 102 11.55 -2.37 -6.59
CA PHE A 102 10.97 -2.34 -5.24
C PHE A 102 10.92 -3.73 -4.60
N LEU A 103 10.62 -4.77 -5.40
CA LEU A 103 10.63 -6.16 -4.95
C LEU A 103 12.05 -6.62 -4.54
N ALA A 104 13.09 -6.11 -5.20
CA ALA A 104 14.48 -6.42 -4.87
C ALA A 104 15.01 -5.68 -3.62
N LEU A 105 14.34 -4.63 -3.15
CA LEU A 105 14.81 -3.84 -2.00
C LEU A 105 14.68 -4.59 -0.66
N PRO A 106 15.63 -4.42 0.27
CA PRO A 106 15.42 -4.80 1.67
C PRO A 106 14.17 -4.14 2.25
N GLN A 107 13.56 -4.78 3.25
CA GLN A 107 12.30 -4.31 3.84
C GLN A 107 12.36 -2.86 4.34
N GLN A 108 13.45 -2.47 5.01
CA GLN A 108 13.59 -1.11 5.54
C GLN A 108 13.69 -0.06 4.43
N GLU A 109 14.39 -0.40 3.34
CA GLU A 109 14.50 0.46 2.16
C GLU A 109 13.15 0.56 1.44
N LEU A 110 12.41 -0.55 1.32
CA LEU A 110 11.07 -0.54 0.76
C LEU A 110 10.12 0.32 1.58
N ALA A 111 10.12 0.19 2.92
CA ALA A 111 9.25 0.98 3.79
C ALA A 111 9.50 2.50 3.65
N LEU A 112 10.77 2.90 3.63
CA LEU A 112 11.15 4.30 3.40
C LEU A 112 10.66 4.79 2.03
N LEU A 113 10.81 3.96 1.01
CA LEU A 113 10.41 4.31 -0.35
C LEU A 113 8.90 4.44 -0.50
N LEU A 114 8.12 3.58 0.16
CA LEU A 114 6.66 3.65 0.16
C LEU A 114 6.16 4.93 0.86
N SER A 115 6.79 5.32 1.97
CA SER A 115 6.51 6.61 2.61
C SER A 115 6.79 7.77 1.65
N GLN A 116 7.95 7.78 0.98
CA GLN A 116 8.26 8.79 -0.03
C GLN A 116 7.28 8.80 -1.20
N LEU A 117 6.84 7.63 -1.68
CA LEU A 117 5.85 7.51 -2.75
C LEU A 117 4.53 8.20 -2.35
N THR A 118 4.10 8.03 -1.11
CA THR A 118 2.86 8.65 -0.60
C THR A 118 2.99 10.14 -0.29
N GLU A 119 4.17 10.59 0.16
CA GLU A 119 4.39 11.96 0.64
C GLU A 119 4.83 12.94 -0.46
N LEU A 120 5.69 12.50 -1.38
CA LEU A 120 6.26 13.36 -2.42
C LEU A 120 5.34 13.47 -3.63
N GLN A 121 5.37 14.60 -4.33
CA GLN A 121 4.73 14.71 -5.64
C GLN A 121 5.35 13.72 -6.64
N PRO A 122 4.58 13.18 -7.61
CA PRO A 122 5.07 12.16 -8.54
C PRO A 122 6.37 12.53 -9.25
N GLU A 123 6.50 13.76 -9.73
CA GLU A 123 7.68 14.24 -10.45
C GLU A 123 8.89 14.36 -9.53
N GLU A 124 8.69 14.81 -8.29
CA GLU A 124 9.75 14.93 -7.28
C GLU A 124 10.24 13.55 -6.83
N PHE A 125 9.30 12.61 -6.65
CA PHE A 125 9.62 11.21 -6.38
C PHE A 125 10.49 10.64 -7.50
N LEU A 126 10.08 10.79 -8.76
CA LEU A 126 10.81 10.27 -9.92
C LEU A 126 12.19 10.92 -10.10
N ALA A 127 12.31 12.22 -9.82
CA ALA A 127 13.61 12.91 -9.89
C ALA A 127 14.62 12.40 -8.86
N ARG A 128 14.13 11.91 -7.71
CA ARG A 128 14.97 11.33 -6.64
C ARG A 128 15.17 9.83 -6.81
N TRP A 129 14.25 9.16 -7.50
CA TRP A 129 14.30 7.74 -7.76
C TRP A 129 15.50 7.40 -8.64
N ARG A 130 16.38 6.53 -8.11
CA ARG A 130 17.44 5.90 -8.89
C ARG A 130 17.26 4.39 -8.78
N PRO A 131 16.95 3.68 -9.88
CA PRO A 131 16.91 2.23 -9.85
C PRO A 131 18.31 1.71 -9.45
N LYS A 132 18.35 0.73 -8.54
CA LYS A 132 19.56 -0.04 -8.22
C LYS A 132 19.75 -1.16 -9.23
#